data_AF-A0A1B9Y1G5-F1
#
_entry.id   AF-A0A1B9Y1G5-F1
#
_cell.length_a   1.000
_cell.length_b   1.000
_cell.length_c   1.000
_cell.angle_alpha   90.00
_cell.angle_beta   90.00
_cell.angle_gamma   90.00
#
_symmetry.space_group_name_H-M   'P 1'
#
loop_
_entity.id
_entity.type
_entity.pdbx_description
1 polymer ?
#
loop_
_entity_poly.entity_id
_entity_poly.type
_entity_poly.pdbx_seq_one_letter_code
_entity_poly.pdbx_strand_id
1 'polypeptide(L)' 'MKEKIYKNRRIILYIGIILTVLGIFLAYYRYGKEPWETVGGFFTGFGIGVGLLSLGLKDPAANQ' A
#
# COMPACT_ATOMS: atom_id res chain seq x y z
N MET A 1 -15.47 14.69 5.55
CA MET A 1 -14.68 13.72 4.72
C MET A 1 -13.36 13.33 5.37
N LYS A 2 -12.58 14.27 5.92
CA LYS A 2 -11.26 14.00 6.53
C LYS A 2 -11.30 13.03 7.72
N GLU A 3 -12.28 13.14 8.62
CA GLU A 3 -12.43 12.22 9.77
C GLU A 3 -12.75 10.77 9.37
N LYS A 4 -13.57 10.55 8.34
CA LYS A 4 -13.91 9.20 7.86
C LYS A 4 -12.67 8.50 7.26
N ILE A 5 -11.84 9.24 6.54
CA ILE A 5 -10.59 8.75 5.96
C ILE A 5 -9.59 8.43 7.09
N TYR A 6 -9.50 9.28 8.12
CA TYR A 6 -8.63 9.04 9.26
C TYR A 6 -9.06 7.82 10.10
N LYS A 7 -10.37 7.66 10.36
CA LYS A 7 -10.91 6.49 11.06
C LYS A 7 -10.59 5.17 10.34
N ASN A 8 -10.59 5.19 9.01
CA ASN A 8 -10.27 4.01 8.19
C ASN A 8 -8.78 3.93 7.78
N ARG A 9 -7.92 4.85 8.23
CA ARG A 9 -6.48 4.90 7.91
C ARG A 9 -5.78 3.58 8.20
N ARG A 10 -6.12 2.93 9.32
CA ARG A 10 -5.59 1.61 9.68
C ARG A 10 -5.94 0.54 8.65
N ILE A 11 -7.18 0.54 8.14
CA ILE A 11 -7.62 -0.39 7.09
C ILE A 11 -6.86 -0.12 5.79
N ILE A 12 -6.68 1.14 5.41
CA ILE A 12 -5.89 1.52 4.22
C ILE A 12 -4.43 1.05 4.36
N LEU A 13 -3.85 1.18 5.56
CA LEU A 13 -2.52 0.69 5.87
C LEU A 13 -2.41 -0.84 5.74
N TYR A 14 -3.37 -1.58 6.32
CA TYR A 14 -3.41 -3.04 6.19
C TYR A 14 -3.54 -3.49 4.73
N ILE A 15 -4.38 -2.83 3.94
CA ILE A 15 -4.53 -3.11 2.51
C ILE A 15 -3.19 -2.87 1.79
N GLY A 16 -2.51 -1.77 2.08
CA GLY A 16 -1.18 -1.46 1.52
C GLY A 16 -0.16 -2.55 1.85
N ILE A 17 -0.07 -2.98 3.11
CA ILE A 17 0.86 -4.04 3.55
C ILE A 17 0.56 -5.36 2.84
N ILE A 18 -0.72 -5.75 2.75
CA ILE A 18 -1.12 -7.00 2.09
C ILE A 18 -0.76 -6.96 0.59
N LEU A 19 -1.01 -5.84 -0.09
CA LEU A 19 -0.62 -5.63 -1.49
C LEU A 19 0.89 -5.71 -1.69
N THR A 20 1.67 -5.13 -0.78
CA THR A 20 3.13 -5.20 -0.82
C THR A 20 3.62 -6.64 -0.67
N VAL A 21 3.12 -7.37 0.32
CA VAL A 21 3.50 -8.77 0.53
C VAL A 21 3.13 -9.63 -0.68
N LEU A 22 1.91 -9.47 -1.22
CA LEU A 22 1.48 -10.17 -2.42
C LEU A 22 2.35 -9.85 -3.64
N GLY A 23 2.70 -8.58 -3.84
CA GLY A 23 3.60 -8.16 -4.91
C GLY A 23 4.99 -8.79 -4.80
N ILE A 24 5.55 -8.83 -3.59
CA ILE A 24 6.84 -9.47 -3.32
C ILE A 24 6.78 -10.98 -3.60
N PHE A 25 5.73 -11.65 -3.12
CA PHE A 25 5.53 -13.08 -3.40
C PHE A 25 5.41 -13.35 -4.91
N LEU A 26 4.65 -12.52 -5.63
CA LEU A 26 4.47 -12.67 -7.08
C LEU A 26 5.78 -12.44 -7.83
N ALA A 27 6.52 -11.37 -7.50
CA ALA A 27 7.81 -11.06 -8.10
C ALA A 27 8.87 -12.13 -7.82
N TYR A 28 8.90 -12.68 -6.60
CA TYR A 28 9.82 -13.75 -6.23
C TYR A 28 9.52 -15.05 -6.98
N TYR A 29 8.25 -15.45 -7.04
CA TYR A 29 7.85 -16.72 -7.68
C TYR A 29 7.86 -16.66 -9.22
N ARG A 30 7.73 -15.46 -9.78
CA ARG A 30 7.71 -15.21 -11.24
C ARG A 30 8.96 -14.46 -11.70
N TYR A 31 10.04 -14.50 -10.92
CA TYR A 31 11.30 -13.86 -11.29
C TYR A 31 11.81 -14.40 -12.64
N GLY A 32 12.17 -13.49 -13.55
CA GLY A 32 12.55 -13.80 -14.92
C GLY A 32 11.39 -14.17 -15.85
N LYS A 33 10.13 -14.10 -15.39
CA LYS A 33 8.93 -14.33 -16.21
C LYS A 33 8.15 -13.05 -16.40
N GLU A 34 8.56 -12.28 -17.40
CA GLU A 34 7.76 -11.17 -17.90
C GLU A 34 6.42 -11.67 -18.46
N PRO A 35 5.30 -10.93 -18.30
CA PRO A 35 5.18 -9.62 -17.64
C PRO A 35 4.93 -9.69 -16.13
N TRP A 36 4.86 -10.89 -15.56
CA TRP A 36 4.40 -11.12 -14.19
C TRP A 36 5.33 -10.54 -13.13
N GLU A 37 6.64 -10.54 -13.38
CA GLU A 37 7.61 -9.86 -12.52
C GLU A 37 7.33 -8.35 -12.44
N THR A 38 7.09 -7.69 -13.58
CA THR A 38 6.74 -6.26 -13.66
C THR A 38 5.43 -5.96 -12.93
N VAL A 39 4.43 -6.84 -13.09
CA VAL A 39 3.17 -6.72 -12.35
C VAL A 39 3.39 -6.85 -10.84
N GLY A 40 4.23 -7.81 -10.41
CA GLY A 40 4.62 -7.97 -9.01
C GLY A 40 5.35 -6.75 -8.45
N GLY A 41 6.29 -6.19 -9.22
CA GLY A 41 6.99 -4.94 -8.89
C GLY A 41 6.03 -3.74 -8.77
N PHE A 42 5.08 -3.61 -9.69
CA PHE A 42 4.05 -2.58 -9.64
C PHE A 42 3.17 -2.69 -8.39
N PHE A 43 2.66 -3.89 -8.08
CA PHE A 43 1.87 -4.12 -6.87
C PHE A 43 2.65 -3.82 -5.59
N THR A 44 3.93 -4.18 -5.57
CA THR A 44 4.84 -3.89 -4.45
C THR A 44 4.99 -2.38 -4.26
N GLY A 45 5.32 -1.65 -5.33
CA GLY A 45 5.48 -0.20 -5.30
C GLY A 45 4.19 0.54 -4.97
N PHE A 46 3.06 0.10 -5.51
CA PHE A 46 1.74 0.66 -5.21
C PHE A 46 1.34 0.43 -3.75
N GLY A 47 1.54 -0.77 -3.22
CA GLY A 47 1.26 -1.09 -1.81
C GLY A 47 2.09 -0.25 -0.85
N ILE A 48 3.38 -0.06 -1.15
CA ILE A 48 4.27 0.81 -0.35
C ILE A 48 3.81 2.26 -0.45
N GLY A 49 3.51 2.76 -1.66
CA GLY A 49 3.02 4.12 -1.88
C GLY A 49 1.73 4.42 -1.10
N VAL A 50 0.75 3.52 -1.15
CA VAL A 50 -0.50 3.62 -0.39
C VAL A 50 -0.23 3.58 1.12
N GLY A 51 0.67 2.71 1.57
CA GLY A 51 1.09 2.63 2.98
C GLY A 51 1.71 3.94 3.47
N LEU A 52 2.63 4.52 2.69
CA LEU A 52 3.27 5.80 3.00
C LEU A 52 2.29 6.97 2.99
N LEU A 53 1.38 7.02 2.01
CA LEU A 53 0.31 8.03 1.98
C LEU A 53 -0.59 7.90 3.20
N SER A 54 -0.94 6.67 3.58
CA SER A 54 -1.70 6.41 4.80
C SER A 54 -0.94 6.90 6.03
N LEU A 55 0.36 6.62 6.14
CA LEU A 55 1.19 7.12 7.24
C LEU A 55 1.33 8.66 7.23
N GLY A 56 1.34 9.30 6.06
CA GLY A 56 1.39 10.76 5.93
C GLY A 56 0.09 11.50 6.25
N LEU A 57 -1.05 10.80 6.36
CA LEU A 57 -2.31 11.41 6.76
C LEU A 57 -2.25 11.91 8.21
N LYS A 58 -2.14 13.24 8.38
CA LYS A 58 -2.13 13.94 9.66
C LYS A 58 -3.50 13.89 10.33
N ASP A 59 -3.51 13.75 11.66
CA ASP A 59 -4.73 13.74 12.46
C ASP A 59 -5.52 15.05 12.25
N PRO A 60 -6.80 15.00 11.84
CA PRO A 60 -7.61 16.19 11.64
C PRO A 60 -7.82 16.99 12.94
N ALA A 61 -7.70 16.36 14.12
CA ALA A 61 -7.82 17.04 15.41
C ALA A 61 -6.53 17.74 15.86
N ALA A 62 -5.38 17.47 15.22
CA ALA A 62 -4.11 18.12 15.55
C ALA A 62 -3.95 19.54 14.96
N ASN A 63 -4.96 20.02 14.20
CA ASN A 63 -4.99 21.38 13.63
C ASN A 63 -6.26 22.16 14.01
N GLN A 64 -7.04 21.69 14.99
CA GLN A 64 -8.10 22.49 15.65
C GLN A 64 -7.59 22.96 17.00
#